data_AF-A0A1E5AJH5-F1
#
_entry.id   AF-A0A1E5AJH5-F1
#
_cell.length_a   1.000
_cell.length_b   1.000
_cell.length_c   1.000
_cell.angle_alpha   90.00
_cell.angle_beta   90.00
_cell.angle_gamma   90.00
#
_symmetry.space_group_name_H-M   'P 1'
#
loop_
_entity.id
_entity.type
_entity.pdbx_description
1 polymer ?
#
loop_
_entity_poly.entity_id
_entity_poly.type
_entity_poly.pdbx_seq_one_letter_code
_entity_poly.pdbx_strand_id
1 'polypeptide(L)'
;MNGQSPGIIDNPKTMVTYVSRSKDRIFHPRFLALMNHYVMEPVACTPAAGWEKGQVENQVQFLRGRLFVPKPAFDDLDALNDWLRLRCEELANRLHPEQSDRTIAELFEDERAELRPLGRAFDGYVEKRVRVRSTCLVQYASNRYSVPSRFAGQHVSLRAYAGRIVLVSGQEVIAEHKRRFSRNVSYFEPWHYVPLLDRKPGALRDGAPFVGWQLPDAMHRIREHYMAGKGGDREFVDLLLLVQDHGIEVVEMACEMAVEQNTLRLPAIFNLINQLVEPVITPLSDAYTYPQLTLRPEADCKRYEMLCSAEEVAA
;
A
#
# COMPACT_ATOMS: atom_id res chain seq x y z
N MET A 1 -28.25 -4.57 -34.14
CA MET A 1 -28.98 -4.26 -32.88
C MET A 1 -28.20 -4.93 -31.77
N ASN A 2 -27.59 -4.10 -30.93
CA ASN A 2 -26.48 -4.49 -30.07
C ASN A 2 -26.95 -5.40 -28.94
N GLY A 3 -26.38 -6.61 -28.87
CA GLY A 3 -26.57 -7.55 -27.77
C GLY A 3 -25.90 -7.05 -26.49
N GLN A 4 -26.56 -6.14 -25.78
CA GLN A 4 -26.26 -5.85 -24.39
C GLN A 4 -27.10 -6.79 -23.54
N SER A 5 -26.44 -7.64 -22.75
CA SER A 5 -27.13 -8.52 -21.81
C SER A 5 -27.74 -7.66 -20.69
N PRO A 6 -29.07 -7.76 -20.43
CA PRO A 6 -29.72 -6.96 -19.42
C PRO A 6 -29.28 -7.42 -18.02
N GLY A 7 -28.63 -6.52 -17.27
CA GLY A 7 -28.36 -6.76 -15.85
C GLY A 7 -29.63 -6.50 -15.06
N ILE A 8 -30.31 -7.55 -14.61
CA ILE A 8 -31.50 -7.42 -13.74
C ILE A 8 -31.05 -7.07 -12.33
N ILE A 9 -31.50 -5.92 -11.83
CA ILE A 9 -30.99 -5.36 -10.58
C ILE A 9 -32.17 -5.02 -9.67
N ASP A 10 -32.08 -5.44 -8.41
CA ASP A 10 -33.02 -5.04 -7.36
C ASP A 10 -32.91 -3.52 -7.15
N ASN A 11 -33.78 -2.90 -6.35
CA ASN A 11 -33.76 -1.44 -6.17
C ASN A 11 -33.07 -0.99 -4.85
N PRO A 12 -31.80 -1.33 -4.55
CA PRO A 12 -31.15 -0.81 -3.37
C PRO A 12 -30.85 0.68 -3.56
N LYS A 13 -30.98 1.45 -2.47
CA LYS A 13 -30.73 2.91 -2.45
C LYS A 13 -29.30 3.30 -2.90
N THR A 14 -28.37 2.35 -2.92
CA THR A 14 -26.99 2.52 -3.40
C THR A 14 -26.88 2.54 -4.93
N MET A 15 -27.86 1.98 -5.64
CA MET A 15 -27.89 1.88 -7.11
C MET A 15 -28.98 2.78 -7.71
N VAL A 16 -30.10 2.96 -7.01
CA VAL A 16 -31.23 3.80 -7.45
C VAL A 16 -31.38 5.00 -6.53
N THR A 17 -31.20 6.19 -7.09
CA THR A 17 -31.26 7.48 -6.35
C THR A 17 -32.69 8.01 -6.27
N TYR A 18 -33.52 7.73 -7.28
CA TYR A 18 -34.93 8.10 -7.28
C TYR A 18 -35.77 7.05 -8.02
N VAL A 19 -36.90 6.68 -7.41
CA VAL A 19 -37.94 5.85 -8.01
C VAL A 19 -39.09 6.80 -8.34
N SER A 20 -39.33 7.07 -9.63
CA SER A 20 -40.49 7.86 -10.04
C SER A 20 -41.76 7.00 -10.03
N ARG A 21 -42.93 7.65 -10.19
CA ARG A 21 -44.22 6.96 -10.37
C ARG A 21 -44.39 6.40 -11.81
N SER A 22 -43.55 6.81 -12.77
CA SER A 22 -43.45 6.19 -14.11
C SER A 22 -42.34 5.12 -14.11
N LYS A 23 -42.19 4.37 -15.21
CA LYS A 23 -41.13 3.35 -15.37
C LYS A 23 -39.71 3.92 -15.36
N ASP A 24 -39.55 5.24 -15.30
CA ASP A 24 -38.26 5.92 -15.31
C ASP A 24 -37.61 5.91 -13.91
N ARG A 25 -36.36 5.46 -13.85
CA ARG A 25 -35.55 5.44 -12.62
C ARG A 25 -34.30 6.27 -12.82
N ILE A 26 -33.92 7.01 -11.78
CA ILE A 26 -32.63 7.72 -11.75
C ILE A 26 -31.64 6.85 -11.00
N PHE A 27 -30.71 6.27 -11.75
CA PHE A 27 -29.60 5.50 -11.19
C PHE A 27 -28.52 6.41 -10.63
N HIS A 28 -27.79 5.92 -9.63
CA HIS A 28 -26.67 6.64 -9.06
C HIS A 28 -25.56 6.82 -10.11
N PRO A 29 -24.97 8.01 -10.31
CA PRO A 29 -24.00 8.26 -11.39
C PRO A 29 -22.80 7.30 -11.39
N ARG A 30 -22.26 6.97 -10.22
CA ARG A 30 -21.17 5.98 -10.11
C ARG A 30 -21.58 4.56 -10.50
N PHE A 31 -22.84 4.21 -10.27
CA PHE A 31 -23.36 2.91 -10.67
C PHE A 31 -23.56 2.86 -12.19
N LEU A 32 -24.05 3.93 -12.81
CA LEU A 32 -24.05 4.05 -14.28
C LEU A 32 -22.63 3.99 -14.86
N ALA A 33 -21.64 4.60 -14.21
CA ALA A 33 -20.24 4.49 -14.63
C ALA A 33 -19.74 3.04 -14.60
N LEU A 34 -20.11 2.25 -13.57
CA LEU A 34 -19.81 0.81 -13.49
C LEU A 34 -20.46 0.03 -14.64
N MET A 35 -21.75 0.27 -14.90
CA MET A 35 -22.49 -0.40 -15.97
C MET A 35 -21.90 -0.07 -17.34
N ASN A 36 -21.63 1.21 -17.62
CA ASN A 36 -21.00 1.66 -18.85
C ASN A 36 -19.59 1.08 -19.03
N HIS A 37 -18.81 1.00 -17.94
CA HIS A 37 -17.45 0.44 -17.96
C HIS A 37 -17.41 -1.02 -18.42
N TYR A 38 -18.43 -1.80 -18.06
CA TYR A 38 -18.58 -3.19 -18.49
C TYR A 38 -19.54 -3.38 -19.67
N VAL A 39 -20.01 -2.28 -20.28
CA VAL A 39 -20.95 -2.28 -21.42
C VAL A 39 -22.24 -3.07 -21.11
N MET A 40 -22.77 -2.87 -19.91
CA MET A 40 -24.02 -3.46 -19.44
C MET A 40 -25.12 -2.41 -19.38
N GLU A 41 -26.34 -2.80 -19.75
CA GLU A 41 -27.53 -1.96 -19.56
C GLU A 41 -28.24 -2.35 -18.25
N PRO A 42 -28.43 -1.42 -17.29
CA PRO A 42 -29.14 -1.71 -16.07
C PRO A 42 -30.65 -1.79 -16.32
N VAL A 43 -31.24 -2.96 -16.04
CA VAL A 43 -32.69 -3.15 -16.07
C VAL A 43 -33.19 -3.36 -14.64
N ALA A 44 -33.94 -2.41 -14.12
CA ALA A 44 -34.51 -2.53 -12.78
C ALA A 44 -35.79 -3.38 -12.79
N CYS A 45 -35.98 -4.24 -11.79
CA CYS A 45 -37.21 -5.03 -11.68
C CYS A 45 -38.46 -4.13 -11.64
N THR A 46 -39.54 -4.56 -12.32
CA THR A 46 -40.84 -3.90 -12.24
C THR A 46 -41.44 -4.10 -10.83
N PRO A 47 -41.93 -3.05 -10.14
CA PRO A 47 -42.65 -3.25 -8.88
C PRO A 47 -43.87 -4.15 -9.11
N ALA A 48 -44.05 -5.18 -8.26
CA ALA A 48 -45.14 -6.17 -8.30
C ALA A 48 -45.06 -7.30 -9.35
N ALA A 49 -43.93 -7.51 -10.03
CA ALA A 49 -43.71 -8.71 -10.86
C ALA A 49 -43.24 -9.92 -10.02
N GLY A 50 -44.13 -10.48 -9.18
CA GLY A 50 -43.80 -11.60 -8.28
C GLY A 50 -43.43 -12.92 -8.99
N TRP A 51 -43.85 -13.09 -10.24
CA TRP A 51 -43.60 -14.29 -11.05
C TRP A 51 -42.13 -14.40 -11.51
N GLU A 52 -41.43 -13.27 -11.71
CA GLU A 52 -39.98 -13.27 -12.02
C GLU A 52 -39.10 -13.56 -10.79
N LYS A 53 -39.65 -13.42 -9.57
CA LYS A 53 -38.90 -13.61 -8.31
C LYS A 53 -39.03 -15.01 -7.70
N GLY A 54 -40.04 -15.80 -8.06
CA GLY A 54 -40.31 -17.10 -7.42
C GLY A 54 -39.18 -18.14 -7.58
N GLN A 55 -38.54 -18.20 -8.76
CA GLN A 55 -37.41 -19.10 -9.00
C GLN A 55 -36.17 -18.67 -8.21
N VAL A 56 -35.91 -17.36 -8.16
CA VAL A 56 -34.79 -16.78 -7.41
C VAL A 56 -34.97 -16.99 -5.90
N GLU A 57 -36.18 -16.78 -5.37
CA GLU A 57 -36.49 -16.97 -3.95
C GLU A 57 -36.31 -18.43 -3.50
N ASN A 58 -36.76 -19.40 -4.32
CA ASN A 58 -36.57 -20.82 -4.04
C ASN A 58 -35.09 -21.21 -4.04
N GLN A 59 -34.30 -20.71 -4.99
CA GLN A 59 -32.85 -20.97 -5.03
C GLN A 59 -32.14 -20.35 -3.82
N VAL A 60 -32.52 -19.14 -3.40
CA VAL A 60 -31.97 -18.50 -2.21
C VAL A 60 -32.30 -19.30 -0.95
N GLN A 61 -33.53 -19.78 -0.80
CA GLN A 61 -33.90 -20.63 0.33
C GLN A 61 -33.12 -21.95 0.35
N PHE A 62 -32.95 -22.58 -0.83
CA PHE A 62 -32.15 -23.81 -0.98
C PHE A 62 -30.69 -23.61 -0.57
N LEU A 63 -30.04 -22.54 -1.07
CA LEU A 63 -28.66 -22.22 -0.72
C LEU A 63 -28.52 -21.87 0.76
N ARG A 64 -29.48 -21.13 1.33
CA ARG A 64 -29.49 -20.82 2.77
C ARG A 64 -29.55 -22.07 3.64
N GLY A 65 -30.42 -23.00 3.29
CA GLY A 65 -30.55 -24.28 4.00
C GLY A 65 -29.29 -25.14 3.91
N ARG A 66 -28.59 -25.14 2.77
CA ARG A 66 -27.38 -25.97 2.59
C ARG A 66 -26.10 -25.36 3.14
N LEU A 67 -25.94 -24.04 3.04
CA LEU A 67 -24.68 -23.37 3.39
C LEU A 67 -24.72 -22.79 4.80
N PHE A 68 -25.87 -22.28 5.24
CA PHE A 68 -25.94 -21.49 6.48
C PHE A 68 -26.70 -22.20 7.60
N VAL A 69 -26.92 -23.52 7.50
CA VAL A 69 -27.56 -24.34 8.54
C VAL A 69 -26.70 -25.59 8.80
N PRO A 70 -26.16 -25.77 10.03
CA PRO A 70 -26.15 -24.79 11.12
C PRO A 70 -25.37 -23.52 10.74
N LYS A 71 -25.65 -22.42 11.45
CA LYS A 71 -25.01 -21.12 11.16
C LYS A 71 -23.49 -21.25 11.34
N PRO A 72 -22.68 -21.04 10.29
CA PRO A 72 -21.24 -21.14 10.42
C PRO A 72 -20.69 -19.93 11.19
N ALA A 73 -19.58 -20.16 11.90
CA ALA A 73 -18.87 -19.16 12.69
C ALA A 73 -17.41 -19.11 12.24
N PHE A 74 -16.89 -17.90 12.06
CA PHE A 74 -15.53 -17.63 11.60
C PHE A 74 -14.96 -16.44 12.37
N ASP A 75 -13.63 -16.38 12.47
CA ASP A 75 -12.92 -15.32 13.20
C ASP A 75 -12.89 -14.00 12.42
N ASP A 76 -12.88 -14.06 11.09
CA ASP A 76 -12.91 -12.90 10.22
C ASP A 76 -13.66 -13.15 8.88
N LEU A 77 -13.80 -12.08 8.11
CA LEU A 77 -14.45 -12.12 6.79
C LEU A 77 -13.63 -12.85 5.74
N ASP A 78 -12.31 -12.92 5.88
CA ASP A 78 -11.44 -13.54 4.90
C ASP A 78 -11.60 -15.07 4.99
N ALA A 79 -11.60 -15.63 6.20
CA ALA A 79 -11.92 -17.03 6.47
C ALA A 79 -13.33 -17.43 5.98
N LEU A 80 -14.32 -16.55 6.19
CA LEU A 80 -15.67 -16.76 5.64
C LEU A 80 -15.66 -16.79 4.10
N ASN A 81 -14.93 -15.88 3.46
CA ASN A 81 -14.83 -15.81 2.00
C ASN A 81 -14.15 -17.05 1.42
N ASP A 82 -13.06 -17.52 2.03
CA ASP A 82 -12.38 -18.74 1.59
C ASP A 82 -13.28 -19.97 1.73
N TRP A 83 -14.00 -20.09 2.86
CA TRP A 83 -14.97 -21.16 3.04
C TRP A 83 -16.12 -21.10 2.03
N LEU A 84 -16.66 -19.90 1.75
CA LEU A 84 -17.71 -19.73 0.75
C LEU A 84 -17.23 -20.08 -0.65
N ARG A 85 -15.99 -19.72 -1.02
CA ARG A 85 -15.38 -20.09 -2.31
C ARG A 85 -15.35 -21.61 -2.47
N LEU A 86 -14.86 -22.33 -1.46
CA LEU A 86 -14.84 -23.79 -1.46
C LEU A 86 -16.25 -24.38 -1.63
N ARG A 87 -17.25 -23.84 -0.93
CA ARG A 87 -18.64 -24.30 -1.06
C ARG A 87 -19.23 -24.03 -2.44
N CYS A 88 -18.87 -22.93 -3.09
CA CYS A 88 -19.27 -22.66 -4.47
C CYS A 88 -18.66 -23.67 -5.44
N GLU A 89 -17.39 -24.04 -5.26
CA GLU A 89 -16.74 -25.08 -6.07
C GLU A 89 -17.41 -26.45 -5.89
N GLU A 90 -17.73 -26.85 -4.66
CA GLU A 90 -18.50 -28.07 -4.38
C GLU A 90 -19.90 -28.07 -5.01
N LEU A 91 -20.56 -26.90 -5.04
CA LEU A 91 -21.86 -26.73 -5.68
C LEU A 91 -21.76 -26.84 -7.20
N ALA A 92 -20.71 -26.26 -7.79
CA ALA A 92 -20.45 -26.31 -9.22
C ALA A 92 -20.12 -27.73 -9.71
N ASN A 93 -19.48 -28.57 -8.87
CA ASN A 93 -19.16 -29.96 -9.22
C ASN A 93 -20.35 -30.93 -9.15
N ARG A 94 -21.58 -30.45 -8.93
CA ARG A 94 -22.78 -31.29 -8.98
C ARG A 94 -23.24 -31.53 -10.42
N LEU A 95 -23.93 -32.64 -10.64
CA LEU A 95 -24.58 -32.94 -11.92
C LEU A 95 -25.58 -31.83 -12.29
N HIS A 96 -25.60 -31.48 -13.57
CA HIS A 96 -26.50 -30.46 -14.08
C HIS A 96 -27.96 -30.96 -14.03
N PRO A 97 -28.93 -30.15 -13.56
CA PRO A 97 -30.32 -30.59 -13.39
C PRO A 97 -30.99 -31.12 -14.67
N GLU A 98 -30.59 -30.60 -15.83
CA GLU A 98 -31.14 -30.97 -17.14
C GLU A 98 -30.20 -31.87 -17.96
N GLN A 99 -28.91 -31.91 -17.61
CA GLN A 99 -27.87 -32.69 -18.31
C GLN A 99 -27.14 -33.56 -17.29
N SER A 100 -27.77 -34.67 -16.93
CA SER A 100 -27.35 -35.51 -15.79
C SER A 100 -26.03 -36.27 -16.01
N ASP A 101 -25.46 -36.20 -17.21
CA ASP A 101 -24.17 -36.78 -17.60
C ASP A 101 -22.99 -35.83 -17.39
N ARG A 102 -23.24 -34.55 -17.10
CA ARG A 102 -22.22 -33.51 -16.93
C ARG A 102 -22.41 -32.73 -15.64
N THR A 103 -21.35 -32.14 -15.14
CA THR A 103 -21.40 -31.22 -13.99
C THR A 103 -21.72 -29.79 -14.41
N ILE A 104 -22.23 -28.98 -13.49
CA ILE A 104 -22.46 -27.55 -13.73
C ILE A 104 -21.14 -26.84 -14.08
N ALA A 105 -20.03 -27.22 -13.44
CA ALA A 105 -18.71 -26.68 -13.71
C ALA A 105 -18.22 -26.98 -15.13
N GLU A 106 -18.43 -28.21 -15.62
CA GLU A 106 -18.05 -28.58 -16.99
C GLU A 106 -18.82 -27.78 -18.04
N LEU A 107 -20.13 -27.57 -17.82
CA LEU A 107 -20.93 -26.74 -18.73
C LEU A 107 -20.54 -25.27 -18.66
N PHE A 108 -20.24 -24.76 -17.46
CA PHE A 108 -19.77 -23.39 -17.30
C PHE A 108 -18.45 -23.15 -18.01
N GLU A 109 -17.51 -24.11 -18.02
CA GLU A 109 -16.24 -23.96 -18.75
C GLU A 109 -16.44 -23.95 -20.27
N ASP A 110 -17.39 -24.71 -20.81
CA ASP A 110 -17.78 -24.62 -22.23
C ASP A 110 -18.34 -23.22 -22.55
N GLU A 111 -19.30 -22.73 -21.75
CA GLU A 111 -19.90 -21.40 -21.93
C GLU A 111 -18.86 -20.29 -21.78
N ARG A 112 -17.93 -20.44 -20.84
CA ARG A 112 -16.88 -19.46 -20.55
C ARG A 112 -16.00 -19.18 -21.75
N ALA A 113 -15.77 -20.18 -22.62
CA ALA A 113 -15.04 -19.99 -23.86
C ALA A 113 -15.77 -19.06 -24.86
N GLU A 114 -17.10 -18.96 -24.75
CA GLU A 114 -17.94 -18.06 -25.56
C GLU A 114 -18.12 -16.68 -24.90
N LEU A 115 -17.84 -16.55 -23.61
CA LEU A 115 -17.96 -15.29 -22.88
C LEU A 115 -16.88 -14.28 -23.28
N ARG A 116 -17.26 -13.00 -23.33
CA ARG A 116 -16.31 -11.91 -23.52
C ARG A 116 -15.36 -11.83 -22.32
N PRO A 117 -14.04 -11.66 -22.53
CA PRO A 117 -13.11 -11.44 -21.43
C PRO A 117 -13.47 -10.17 -20.66
N LEU A 118 -13.43 -10.27 -19.32
CA LEU A 118 -13.62 -9.13 -18.45
C LEU A 118 -12.46 -8.14 -18.67
N GLY A 119 -12.79 -6.88 -18.96
CA GLY A 119 -11.79 -5.84 -19.14
C GLY A 119 -11.07 -5.43 -17.85
N ARG A 120 -10.43 -4.26 -17.86
CA ARG A 120 -9.83 -3.67 -16.66
C ARG A 120 -10.85 -3.60 -15.52
N ALA A 121 -10.44 -3.83 -14.28
CA ALA A 121 -11.31 -3.65 -13.12
C ALA A 121 -11.82 -2.20 -13.00
N PHE A 122 -13.11 -2.04 -12.74
CA PHE A 122 -13.71 -0.73 -12.46
C PHE A 122 -13.20 -0.13 -11.15
N ASP A 123 -12.86 1.15 -11.16
CA ASP A 123 -12.32 1.84 -9.99
C ASP A 123 -13.43 2.33 -9.03
N GLY A 124 -13.79 1.47 -8.08
CA GLY A 124 -14.99 1.58 -7.24
C GLY A 124 -14.96 2.55 -6.05
N TYR A 125 -14.01 3.50 -5.93
CA TYR A 125 -13.86 4.35 -4.73
C TYR A 125 -14.85 5.53 -4.61
N VAL A 126 -15.40 5.82 -3.43
CA VAL A 126 -16.11 7.10 -3.22
C VAL A 126 -15.10 8.21 -2.93
N GLU A 127 -15.09 9.26 -3.75
CA GLU A 127 -14.20 10.41 -3.59
C GLU A 127 -14.79 11.49 -2.69
N LYS A 128 -13.98 12.04 -1.79
CA LYS A 128 -14.32 13.19 -0.96
C LYS A 128 -13.13 14.14 -0.84
N ARG A 129 -13.36 15.42 -1.08
CA ARG A 129 -12.37 16.46 -0.77
C ARG A 129 -12.36 16.69 0.74
N VAL A 130 -11.22 16.50 1.39
CA VAL A 130 -11.06 16.65 2.84
C VAL A 130 -9.89 17.56 3.17
N ARG A 131 -9.96 18.27 4.30
CA ARG A 131 -8.86 19.09 4.82
C ARG A 131 -8.03 18.29 5.82
N VAL A 132 -6.72 18.26 5.64
CA VAL A 132 -5.76 17.72 6.61
C VAL A 132 -5.65 18.69 7.78
N ARG A 133 -5.86 18.20 9.01
CA ARG A 133 -5.71 19.02 10.22
C ARG A 133 -4.24 19.33 10.50
N SER A 134 -3.97 20.30 11.37
CA SER A 134 -2.61 20.62 11.85
C SER A 134 -1.91 19.44 12.54
N THR A 135 -2.69 18.49 13.06
CA THR A 135 -2.20 17.23 13.65
C THR A 135 -1.90 16.14 12.59
N CYS A 136 -1.86 16.50 11.31
CA CYS A 136 -1.60 15.60 10.17
C CYS A 136 -2.64 14.48 10.05
N LEU A 137 -3.90 14.75 10.43
CA LEU A 137 -5.00 13.77 10.40
C LEU A 137 -6.13 14.22 9.47
N VAL A 138 -6.73 13.26 8.77
CA VAL A 138 -8.00 13.39 8.06
C VAL A 138 -9.05 12.50 8.70
N GLN A 139 -10.32 12.91 8.62
CA GLN A 139 -11.44 12.19 9.23
C GLN A 139 -12.30 11.51 8.17
N TYR A 140 -12.60 10.23 8.37
CA TYR A 140 -13.54 9.47 7.54
C TYR A 140 -14.31 8.45 8.37
N ALA A 141 -15.64 8.45 8.21
CA ALA A 141 -16.55 7.54 8.92
C ALA A 141 -16.27 7.44 10.43
N SER A 142 -16.13 8.60 11.11
CA SER A 142 -15.76 8.81 12.52
C SER A 142 -14.30 8.55 12.91
N ASN A 143 -13.55 7.76 12.15
CA ASN A 143 -12.14 7.49 12.41
C ASN A 143 -11.23 8.58 11.82
N ARG A 144 -10.00 8.65 12.34
CA ARG A 144 -8.96 9.58 11.89
C ARG A 144 -7.79 8.79 11.34
N TYR A 145 -7.26 9.21 10.20
CA TYR A 145 -6.14 8.57 9.52
C TYR A 145 -5.04 9.59 9.30
N SER A 146 -3.80 9.20 9.59
CA SER A 146 -2.64 10.08 9.43
C SER A 146 -2.25 10.28 7.96
N VAL A 147 -1.59 11.39 7.70
CA VAL A 147 -1.12 11.84 6.39
C VAL A 147 0.28 12.42 6.57
N PRO A 148 1.20 12.31 5.59
CA PRO A 148 2.53 12.89 5.74
C PRO A 148 2.47 14.37 6.14
N SER A 149 3.31 14.74 7.09
CA SER A 149 3.28 16.04 7.76
C SER A 149 3.40 17.24 6.81
N ARG A 150 4.07 17.07 5.67
CA ARG A 150 4.16 18.08 4.59
C ARG A 150 2.80 18.52 4.04
N PHE A 151 1.76 17.70 4.18
CA PHE A 151 0.40 18.00 3.73
C PHE A 151 -0.50 18.59 4.82
N ALA A 152 0.01 18.86 6.03
CA ALA A 152 -0.76 19.46 7.11
C ALA A 152 -1.39 20.80 6.67
N GLY A 153 -2.68 20.97 6.95
CA GLY A 153 -3.44 22.18 6.58
C GLY A 153 -3.94 22.23 5.12
N GLN A 154 -3.48 21.32 4.25
CA GLN A 154 -3.87 21.29 2.83
C GLN A 154 -5.18 20.53 2.60
N HIS A 155 -5.77 20.70 1.42
CA HIS A 155 -6.90 19.87 0.97
C HIS A 155 -6.39 18.72 0.11
N VAL A 156 -6.85 17.52 0.41
CA VAL A 156 -6.49 16.28 -0.31
C VAL A 156 -7.76 15.55 -0.74
N SER A 157 -7.63 14.69 -1.75
CA SER A 157 -8.70 13.79 -2.16
C SER A 157 -8.64 12.51 -1.35
N LEU A 158 -9.73 12.16 -0.68
CA LEU A 158 -9.92 10.90 0.01
C LEU A 158 -10.75 9.97 -0.86
N ARG A 159 -10.12 8.88 -1.31
CA ARG A 159 -10.73 7.81 -2.09
C ARG A 159 -11.04 6.63 -1.17
N ALA A 160 -12.31 6.45 -0.84
CA ALA A 160 -12.75 5.39 0.06
C ALA A 160 -13.21 4.15 -0.72
N TYR A 161 -12.47 3.06 -0.58
CA TYR A 161 -12.80 1.74 -1.12
C TYR A 161 -13.55 0.91 -0.07
N ALA A 162 -13.92 -0.32 -0.43
CA ALA A 162 -14.55 -1.27 0.49
C ALA A 162 -13.64 -1.60 1.69
N GLY A 163 -12.38 -1.99 1.43
CA GLY A 163 -11.41 -2.41 2.45
C GLY A 163 -10.30 -1.41 2.79
N ARG A 164 -10.16 -0.33 2.02
CA ARG A 164 -9.06 0.65 2.18
C ARG A 164 -9.47 2.09 1.92
N ILE A 165 -8.63 3.02 2.35
CA ILE A 165 -8.75 4.45 2.11
C ILE A 165 -7.43 4.91 1.51
N VAL A 166 -7.50 5.60 0.37
CA VAL A 166 -6.33 6.17 -0.30
C VAL A 166 -6.46 7.68 -0.29
N LEU A 167 -5.41 8.36 0.15
CA LEU A 167 -5.31 9.81 0.13
C LEU A 167 -4.44 10.24 -1.02
N VAL A 168 -4.90 11.22 -1.78
CA VAL A 168 -4.26 11.69 -3.01
C VAL A 168 -4.14 13.20 -2.97
N SER A 169 -2.95 13.72 -3.30
CA SER A 169 -2.72 15.15 -3.52
C SER A 169 -2.29 15.35 -4.97
N GLY A 170 -3.08 16.08 -5.76
CA GLY A 170 -2.87 16.17 -7.21
C GLY A 170 -2.98 14.79 -7.87
N GLN A 171 -1.86 14.28 -8.38
CA GLN A 171 -1.75 12.94 -9.00
C GLN A 171 -1.00 11.92 -8.12
N GLU A 172 -0.47 12.34 -6.97
CA GLU A 172 0.36 11.51 -6.09
C GLU A 172 -0.49 10.87 -5.00
N VAL A 173 -0.33 9.56 -4.80
CA VAL A 173 -0.86 8.86 -3.62
C VAL A 173 0.05 9.19 -2.43
N ILE A 174 -0.50 9.86 -1.43
CA ILE A 174 0.26 10.37 -0.29
C ILE A 174 0.16 9.49 0.95
N ALA A 175 -0.89 8.68 1.05
CA ALA A 175 -1.08 7.74 2.14
C ALA A 175 -2.14 6.69 1.77
N GLU A 176 -1.96 5.48 2.27
CA GLU A 176 -2.93 4.39 2.16
C GLU A 176 -3.18 3.78 3.53
N HIS A 177 -4.44 3.48 3.84
CA HIS A 177 -4.86 2.94 5.12
C HIS A 177 -5.87 1.81 4.93
N LYS A 178 -5.78 0.75 5.74
CA LYS A 178 -6.89 -0.21 5.88
C LYS A 178 -8.12 0.53 6.41
N ARG A 179 -9.27 0.36 5.76
CA ARG A 179 -10.52 0.96 6.21
C ARG A 179 -10.99 0.23 7.46
N ARG A 180 -11.17 0.98 8.55
CA ARG A 180 -11.64 0.45 9.84
C ARG A 180 -13.06 0.89 10.11
N PHE A 181 -13.87 -0.03 10.64
CA PHE A 181 -15.28 0.18 11.00
C PHE A 181 -15.50 0.38 12.51
N SER A 182 -14.40 0.50 13.27
CA SER A 182 -14.39 1.05 14.63
C SER A 182 -14.91 2.49 14.63
N ARG A 183 -15.08 3.08 15.80
CA ARG A 183 -15.56 4.47 15.93
C ARG A 183 -14.59 5.31 16.74
N ASN A 184 -14.37 6.54 16.25
CA ASN A 184 -13.58 7.58 16.93
C ASN A 184 -12.11 7.22 17.24
N VAL A 185 -11.53 6.26 16.51
CA VAL A 185 -10.13 5.85 16.67
C VAL A 185 -9.23 6.64 15.73
N SER A 186 -8.02 6.97 16.19
CA SER A 186 -6.97 7.57 15.37
C SER A 186 -5.95 6.51 14.98
N TYR A 187 -5.73 6.35 13.68
CA TYR A 187 -4.75 5.42 13.10
C TYR A 187 -3.54 6.21 12.60
N PHE A 188 -2.40 5.97 13.24
CA PHE A 188 -1.15 6.64 12.96
C PHE A 188 -0.23 5.73 12.15
N GLU A 189 0.40 6.32 11.15
CA GLU A 189 1.55 5.78 10.44
C GLU A 189 2.75 6.64 10.90
N PRO A 190 3.61 6.12 11.78
CA PRO A 190 4.76 6.85 12.34
C PRO A 190 5.61 7.55 11.29
N TRP A 191 5.82 6.92 10.11
CA TRP A 191 6.63 7.48 9.03
C TRP A 191 6.10 8.82 8.50
N HIS A 192 4.79 9.07 8.60
CA HIS A 192 4.19 10.36 8.24
C HIS A 192 4.69 11.52 9.10
N TYR A 193 5.18 11.24 10.32
CA TYR A 193 5.59 12.22 11.30
C TYR A 193 7.11 12.36 11.43
N VAL A 194 7.90 11.43 10.88
CA VAL A 194 9.37 11.46 10.95
C VAL A 194 9.97 12.80 10.47
N PRO A 195 9.51 13.43 9.36
CA PRO A 195 10.04 14.73 8.96
C PRO A 195 9.79 15.87 9.96
N LEU A 196 8.82 15.73 10.87
CA LEU A 196 8.61 16.71 11.95
C LEU A 196 9.61 16.56 13.08
N LEU A 197 10.17 15.36 13.27
CA LEU A 197 11.12 15.08 14.32
C LEU A 197 12.44 15.82 14.11
N ASP A 198 12.82 16.12 12.87
CA ASP A 198 14.00 16.94 12.56
C ASP A 198 13.97 18.29 13.30
N ARG A 199 12.78 18.89 13.42
CA ARG A 199 12.57 20.16 14.15
C ARG A 199 12.25 19.96 15.63
N LYS A 200 11.71 18.81 16.01
CA LYS A 200 11.20 18.50 17.36
C LYS A 200 11.56 17.07 17.78
N PRO A 201 12.85 16.77 18.01
CA PRO A 201 13.29 15.39 18.25
C PRO A 201 12.70 14.78 19.51
N GLY A 202 12.45 15.58 20.55
CA GLY A 202 11.82 15.10 21.80
C GLY A 202 10.41 14.54 21.63
N ALA A 203 9.71 14.85 20.54
CA ALA A 203 8.40 14.26 20.25
C ALA A 203 8.46 12.75 19.98
N LEU A 204 9.64 12.19 19.71
CA LEU A 204 9.86 10.76 19.55
C LEU A 204 9.56 9.95 20.83
N ARG A 205 9.67 10.56 22.01
CA ARG A 205 9.44 9.88 23.30
C ARG A 205 7.96 9.68 23.59
N ASP A 206 7.19 10.77 23.50
CA ASP A 206 5.81 10.83 23.98
C ASP A 206 4.77 11.09 22.87
N GLY A 207 5.21 11.26 21.62
CA GLY A 207 4.33 11.53 20.51
C GLY A 207 3.40 10.36 20.24
N ALA A 208 2.09 10.62 20.22
CA ALA A 208 1.06 9.60 19.97
C ALA A 208 1.33 8.68 18.75
N PRO A 209 1.90 9.15 17.62
CA PRO A 209 2.27 8.27 16.51
C PRO A 209 3.36 7.24 16.85
N PHE A 210 4.27 7.54 17.78
CA PHE A 210 5.46 6.73 18.05
C PHE A 210 5.25 5.76 19.23
N VAL A 211 4.13 5.87 19.95
CA VAL A 211 3.78 4.95 21.03
C VAL A 211 3.46 3.58 20.46
N GLY A 212 4.18 2.56 20.94
CA GLY A 212 4.02 1.17 20.47
C GLY A 212 4.49 0.94 19.03
N TRP A 213 5.26 1.87 18.46
CA TRP A 213 5.82 1.72 17.12
C TRP A 213 6.72 0.47 17.05
N GLN A 214 6.32 -0.47 16.20
CA GLN A 214 7.08 -1.66 15.87
C GLN A 214 8.13 -1.31 14.81
N LEU A 215 9.39 -1.37 15.20
CA LEU A 215 10.55 -1.25 14.33
C LEU A 215 11.25 -2.62 14.24
N PRO A 216 12.16 -2.81 13.27
CA PRO A 216 13.10 -3.91 13.31
C PRO A 216 13.85 -4.03 14.64
N ASP A 217 14.15 -5.25 15.06
CA ASP A 217 14.81 -5.54 16.35
C ASP A 217 16.17 -4.82 16.48
N ALA A 218 16.96 -4.78 15.40
CA ALA A 218 18.25 -4.09 15.40
C ALA A 218 18.11 -2.58 15.61
N MET A 219 17.12 -1.96 14.96
CA MET A 219 16.81 -0.54 15.15
C MET A 219 16.28 -0.28 16.57
N HIS A 220 15.49 -1.19 17.14
CA HIS A 220 15.03 -1.09 18.52
C HIS A 220 16.20 -1.09 19.51
N ARG A 221 17.20 -1.97 19.34
CA ARG A 221 18.40 -1.98 20.20
C ARG A 221 19.19 -0.68 20.11
N ILE A 222 19.36 -0.15 18.90
CA ILE A 222 20.04 1.15 18.70
C ILE A 222 19.24 2.29 19.33
N ARG A 223 17.90 2.26 19.21
CA ARG A 223 17.03 3.21 19.91
C ARG A 223 17.27 3.18 21.41
N GLU A 224 17.24 2.00 22.03
CA GLU A 224 17.48 1.88 23.48
C GLU A 224 18.85 2.42 23.88
N HIS A 225 19.89 2.13 23.09
CA HIS A 225 21.23 2.65 23.31
C HIS A 225 21.28 4.19 23.28
N TYR A 226 20.67 4.81 22.25
CA TYR A 226 20.64 6.27 22.14
C TYR A 226 19.77 6.93 23.21
N MET A 227 18.62 6.35 23.56
CA MET A 227 17.71 6.92 24.56
C MET A 227 18.32 7.00 25.96
N ALA A 228 19.34 6.19 26.27
CA ALA A 228 20.10 6.26 27.52
C ALA A 228 21.04 7.48 27.61
N GLY A 229 21.47 8.01 26.46
CA GLY A 229 22.36 9.17 26.38
C GLY A 229 21.62 10.52 26.38
N LYS A 230 22.29 11.59 26.82
CA LYS A 230 21.79 12.95 26.62
C LYS A 230 21.89 13.30 25.12
N GLY A 231 20.77 13.65 24.50
CA GLY A 231 20.72 14.05 23.09
C GLY A 231 20.51 12.91 22.08
N GLY A 232 20.39 11.66 22.54
CA GLY A 232 20.19 10.52 21.64
C GLY A 232 18.86 10.53 20.86
N ASP A 233 17.90 11.37 21.27
CA ASP A 233 16.70 11.64 20.47
C ASP A 233 17.09 12.16 19.08
N ARG A 234 18.09 13.04 19.00
CA ARG A 234 18.55 13.61 17.72
C ARG A 234 19.25 12.58 16.87
N GLU A 235 20.16 11.80 17.46
CA GLU A 235 20.87 10.74 16.74
C GLU A 235 19.93 9.67 16.18
N PHE A 236 18.89 9.29 16.95
CA PHE A 236 17.90 8.35 16.45
C PHE A 236 17.02 8.97 15.36
N VAL A 237 16.66 10.25 15.49
CA VAL A 237 15.91 10.95 14.44
C VAL A 237 16.71 11.01 13.14
N ASP A 238 18.02 11.28 13.22
CA ASP A 238 18.89 11.29 12.05
C ASP A 238 18.95 9.90 11.40
N LEU A 239 19.01 8.83 12.20
CA LEU A 239 18.89 7.45 11.69
C LEU A 239 17.55 7.22 10.97
N LEU A 240 16.43 7.69 11.54
CA LEU A 240 15.10 7.57 10.91
C LEU A 240 14.98 8.39 9.62
N LEU A 241 15.70 9.50 9.50
CA LEU A 241 15.75 10.28 8.26
C LEU A 241 16.53 9.51 7.18
N LEU A 242 17.64 8.83 7.54
CA LEU A 242 18.37 7.97 6.60
C LEU A 242 17.49 6.84 6.02
N VAL A 243 16.50 6.34 6.78
CA VAL A 243 15.53 5.37 6.27
C VAL A 243 14.69 5.94 5.12
N GLN A 244 14.39 7.25 5.12
CA GLN A 244 13.65 7.88 4.03
C GLN A 244 14.46 7.98 2.74
N ASP A 245 15.79 8.08 2.87
CA ASP A 245 16.70 8.24 1.72
C ASP A 245 17.17 6.90 1.16
N HIS A 246 17.47 5.92 2.02
CA HIS A 246 18.08 4.64 1.63
C HIS A 246 17.13 3.43 1.70
N GLY A 247 15.94 3.60 2.29
CA GLY A 247 14.98 2.51 2.52
C GLY A 247 15.24 1.76 3.83
N ILE A 248 14.18 1.16 4.37
CA ILE A 248 14.22 0.51 5.69
C ILE A 248 15.12 -0.73 5.71
N GLU A 249 15.11 -1.52 4.64
CA GLU A 249 15.85 -2.79 4.56
C GLU A 249 17.37 -2.57 4.63
N VAL A 250 17.88 -1.54 3.93
CA VAL A 250 19.32 -1.21 3.93
C VAL A 250 19.74 -0.70 5.31
N VAL A 251 18.93 0.16 5.92
CA VAL A 251 19.23 0.71 7.24
C VAL A 251 19.14 -0.37 8.32
N GLU A 252 18.16 -1.28 8.23
CA GLU A 252 18.04 -2.44 9.12
C GLU A 252 19.28 -3.32 9.04
N MET A 253 19.72 -3.69 7.84
CA MET A 253 20.96 -4.46 7.64
C MET A 253 22.19 -3.76 8.25
N ALA A 254 22.34 -2.46 8.01
CA ALA A 254 23.43 -1.68 8.61
C ALA A 254 23.33 -1.64 10.15
N CYS A 255 22.12 -1.58 10.69
CA CYS A 255 21.87 -1.63 12.13
C CYS A 255 22.24 -3.00 12.72
N GLU A 256 21.91 -4.10 12.03
CA GLU A 256 22.29 -5.46 12.43
C GLU A 256 23.81 -5.60 12.50
N MET A 257 24.52 -5.21 11.43
CA MET A 257 25.99 -5.20 11.39
C MET A 257 26.58 -4.35 12.51
N ALA A 258 26.02 -3.17 12.76
CA ALA A 258 26.49 -2.28 13.83
C ALA A 258 26.30 -2.88 15.23
N VAL A 259 25.22 -3.63 15.44
CA VAL A 259 24.96 -4.35 16.70
C VAL A 259 25.93 -5.51 16.87
N GLU A 260 26.20 -6.29 15.83
CA GLU A 260 27.17 -7.39 15.85
C GLU A 260 28.60 -6.91 16.11
N GLN A 261 28.98 -5.80 15.49
CA GLN A 261 30.31 -5.19 15.62
C GLN A 261 30.46 -4.34 16.89
N ASN A 262 29.37 -4.16 17.66
CA ASN A 262 29.31 -3.27 18.82
C ASN A 262 29.70 -1.81 18.49
N THR A 263 29.40 -1.35 17.29
CA THR A 263 29.66 0.01 16.77
C THR A 263 28.36 0.79 16.63
N LEU A 264 27.64 0.98 17.74
CA LEU A 264 26.29 1.53 17.78
C LEU A 264 26.18 3.04 17.50
N ARG A 265 27.25 3.73 17.08
CA ARG A 265 27.22 5.18 16.84
C ARG A 265 26.73 5.52 15.44
N LEU A 266 26.04 6.65 15.32
CA LEU A 266 25.43 7.08 14.06
C LEU A 266 26.43 7.18 12.89
N PRO A 267 27.65 7.76 13.05
CA PRO A 267 28.61 7.81 11.94
C PRO A 267 29.07 6.43 11.46
N ALA A 268 29.14 5.44 12.36
CA ALA A 268 29.51 4.07 11.99
C ALA A 268 28.38 3.40 11.20
N ILE A 269 27.13 3.56 11.66
CA ILE A 269 25.95 3.06 10.93
C ILE A 269 25.82 3.73 9.57
N PHE A 270 26.02 5.06 9.49
CA PHE A 270 26.01 5.79 8.23
C PHE A 270 27.09 5.28 7.26
N ASN A 271 28.30 4.99 7.76
CA ASN A 271 29.35 4.39 6.95
C ASN A 271 28.97 2.98 6.45
N LEU A 272 28.35 2.15 7.30
CA LEU A 272 27.85 0.84 6.89
C LEU A 272 26.76 0.94 5.82
N ILE A 273 25.83 1.90 5.96
CA ILE A 273 24.82 2.20 4.91
C ILE A 273 25.52 2.56 3.59
N ASN A 274 26.51 3.46 3.63
CA ASN A 274 27.24 3.84 2.42
C ASN A 274 27.94 2.63 1.77
N GLN A 275 28.54 1.75 2.57
CA GLN A 275 29.16 0.52 2.05
C GLN A 275 28.15 -0.44 1.41
N LEU A 276 26.92 -0.54 1.95
CA LEU A 276 25.86 -1.37 1.38
C LEU A 276 25.29 -0.81 0.07
N VAL A 277 25.28 0.52 -0.06
CA VAL A 277 24.77 1.22 -1.26
C VAL A 277 25.87 1.42 -2.31
N GLU A 278 27.14 1.31 -1.91
CA GLU A 278 28.28 1.51 -2.80
C GLU A 278 28.22 0.53 -3.97
N PRO A 279 28.24 1.01 -5.22
CA PRO A 279 28.21 0.13 -6.38
C PRO A 279 29.48 -0.72 -6.42
N VAL A 280 29.33 -2.00 -6.78
CA VAL A 280 30.48 -2.88 -7.00
C VAL A 280 31.30 -2.32 -8.17
N ILE A 281 32.44 -1.72 -7.85
CA ILE A 281 33.39 -1.25 -8.85
C ILE A 281 33.97 -2.50 -9.52
N THR A 282 33.54 -2.76 -10.75
CA THR A 282 34.12 -3.86 -11.53
C THR A 282 35.57 -3.46 -11.83
N PRO A 283 36.58 -4.24 -11.36
CA PRO A 283 37.95 -3.93 -11.71
C PRO A 283 38.09 -3.96 -13.23
N LEU A 284 38.76 -2.95 -13.80
CA LEU A 284 39.06 -2.92 -15.22
C LEU A 284 39.79 -4.22 -15.60
N SER A 285 39.26 -4.94 -16.59
CA SER A 285 39.82 -6.21 -17.06
C SER A 285 41.28 -6.10 -17.52
N ASP A 286 41.70 -4.90 -17.91
CA ASP A 286 43.03 -4.58 -18.40
C ASP A 286 43.84 -3.72 -17.40
N ALA A 287 43.93 -4.15 -16.15
CA ALA A 287 44.81 -3.53 -15.16
C ALA A 287 46.33 -3.65 -15.47
N TYR A 288 46.70 -4.20 -16.64
CA TYR A 288 48.09 -4.42 -17.06
C TYR A 288 48.52 -3.51 -18.21
N THR A 289 48.36 -2.20 -18.08
CA THR A 289 49.31 -1.26 -18.71
C THR A 289 49.41 0.07 -17.97
N TYR A 290 49.42 0.03 -16.63
CA TYR A 290 50.04 1.17 -15.94
C TYR A 290 51.53 1.14 -16.27
N PRO A 291 52.15 2.25 -16.74
CA PRO A 291 53.58 2.29 -16.94
C PRO A 291 54.26 1.91 -15.64
N GLN A 292 54.95 0.76 -15.66
CA GLN A 292 55.76 0.32 -14.54
C GLN A 292 56.90 1.33 -14.40
N LEU A 293 57.03 1.95 -13.24
CA LEU A 293 58.16 2.81 -12.91
C LEU A 293 59.45 1.98 -13.04
N THR A 294 60.14 2.13 -14.16
CA THR A 294 61.45 1.51 -14.42
C THR A 294 62.53 2.13 -13.54
N LEU A 295 62.35 3.38 -13.13
CA LEU A 295 63.11 4.04 -12.08
C LEU A 295 62.22 4.23 -10.87
N ARG A 296 62.59 3.62 -9.74
CA ARG A 296 61.97 3.96 -8.46
C ARG A 296 62.38 5.39 -8.11
N PRO A 297 61.43 6.30 -7.81
CA PRO A 297 61.78 7.62 -7.33
C PRO A 297 62.48 7.46 -5.97
N GLU A 298 63.75 7.84 -5.91
CA GLU A 298 64.44 8.03 -4.65
C GLU A 298 63.99 9.36 -4.05
N ALA A 299 63.53 9.32 -2.80
CA ALA A 299 63.20 10.52 -2.06
C ALA A 299 64.49 11.27 -1.72
N ASP A 300 64.93 12.13 -2.65
CA ASP A 300 66.06 13.03 -2.45
C ASP A 300 65.59 14.48 -2.35
N CYS A 301 65.38 14.92 -1.11
CA CYS A 301 64.96 16.30 -0.81
C CYS A 301 65.99 17.34 -1.26
N LYS A 302 67.26 16.98 -1.46
CA LYS A 302 68.30 17.90 -1.94
C LYS A 302 68.08 18.32 -3.39
N ARG A 303 67.38 17.48 -4.16
CA ARG A 303 67.04 17.75 -5.56
C ARG A 303 66.06 18.92 -5.70
N TYR A 304 65.17 19.08 -4.72
CA TYR A 304 64.26 20.23 -4.61
C TYR A 304 65.02 21.50 -4.23
N GLU A 305 65.94 21.42 -3.26
CA GLU A 305 66.78 22.55 -2.83
C GLU A 305 67.66 23.09 -3.97
N MET A 306 68.22 22.20 -4.80
CA MET A 306 69.00 22.59 -5.99
C MET A 306 68.16 23.26 -7.08
N LEU A 307 66.90 22.87 -7.25
CA LEU A 307 65.98 23.50 -8.20
C LEU A 307 65.55 24.91 -7.73
N CYS A 308 65.25 25.08 -6.44
CA CYS A 308 64.92 26.39 -5.88
C CYS A 308 66.11 27.37 -5.92
N SER A 309 67.33 26.89 -5.70
CA SER A 309 68.54 27.73 -5.80
C SER A 309 68.97 28.03 -7.24
N ALA A 310 68.58 27.21 -8.22
CA ALA A 310 68.83 27.50 -9.63
C ALA A 310 67.92 28.61 -10.18
N GLU A 311 66.69 28.73 -9.66
CA GLU A 311 65.79 29.86 -9.99
C GLU A 311 66.28 31.19 -9.40
N GLU A 312 67.00 31.16 -8.26
CA GLU A 312 67.62 32.36 -7.68
C GLU A 312 68.85 32.87 -8.46
N VAL A 313 69.46 32.06 -9.33
CA VAL A 313 70.61 32.47 -10.17
C VAL A 313 70.16 33.00 -11.55
N ALA A 314 68.88 32.81 -11.91
CA ALA A 314 68.30 33.28 -13.17
C ALA A 314 67.45 34.56 -13.04
N ALA A 315 67.42 35.19 -11.85
CA ALA A 315 66.80 36.50 -11.58
C ALA A 315 67.87 37.57 -11.33
#